data_AF-A0A6P4ZQB6-F1
#
_entry.id   AF-A0A6P4ZQB6-F1
#
_cell.length_a   1.000
_cell.length_b   1.000
_cell.length_c   1.000
_cell.angle_alpha   90.00
_cell.angle_beta   90.00
_cell.angle_gamma   90.00
#
_symmetry.space_group_name_H-M   'P 1'
#
loop_
_entity.id
_entity.type
_entity.pdbx_description
1 polymer ?
#
loop_
_entity_poly.entity_id
_entity_poly.type
_entity_poly.pdbx_seq_one_letter_code
_entity_poly.pdbx_strand_id
1 'polypeptide(L)'
;GELKKEFAENTLPTFLKNVEKLANPSGYFIGDSLTWPDIEFYYVLEAAGGVCPGDHLKDKPNLTKVVTNVMTNPGIAKWLEERPQTTF
;
A
#
# COMPACT_ATOMS: atom_id res chain seq x y z
N GLY A 1 -6.17 9.55 -19.60
CA GLY A 1 -5.06 9.80 -20.54
C GLY A 1 -4.25 8.53 -20.68
N GLU A 2 -3.52 8.39 -21.78
CA GLU A 2 -2.74 7.20 -22.12
C GLU A 2 -1.80 6.75 -20.99
N LEU A 3 -1.13 7.70 -20.32
CA LEU A 3 -0.29 7.42 -19.14
C LEU A 3 -1.06 6.78 -17.98
N LYS A 4 -2.29 7.22 -17.69
CA LYS A 4 -3.10 6.62 -16.61
C LYS A 4 -3.51 5.19 -16.96
N LYS A 5 -3.76 4.92 -18.26
CA LYS A 5 -4.11 3.59 -18.74
C LYS A 5 -2.92 2.64 -18.61
N GLU A 6 -1.74 3.05 -19.08
CA GLU A 6 -0.50 2.28 -18.94
C GLU A 6 -0.14 2.02 -17.48
N PHE A 7 -0.35 3.01 -16.61
CA PHE A 7 -0.14 2.85 -15.18
C PHE A 7 -1.07 1.79 -14.58
N ALA A 8 -2.38 1.88 -14.88
CA ALA A 8 -3.40 0.98 -14.33
C ALA A 8 -3.30 -0.46 -14.85
N GLU A 9 -3.02 -0.62 -16.16
CA GLU A 9 -3.06 -1.93 -16.82
C GLU A 9 -1.75 -2.70 -16.68
N ASN A 10 -0.60 -2.00 -16.68
CA ASN A 10 0.72 -2.64 -16.75
C ASN A 10 1.60 -2.33 -15.55
N THR A 11 1.80 -1.05 -15.24
CA THR A 11 2.81 -0.63 -14.25
C THR A 11 2.44 -1.03 -12.84
N LEU A 12 1.25 -0.64 -12.36
CA LEU A 12 0.80 -0.91 -10.99
C LEU A 12 0.64 -2.41 -10.71
N PRO A 13 -0.01 -3.22 -11.59
CA PRO A 13 -0.11 -4.66 -11.36
C PRO A 13 1.25 -5.36 -11.30
N THR A 14 2.19 -4.98 -12.18
CA THR A 14 3.55 -5.54 -12.20
C THR A 14 4.32 -5.17 -10.94
N PHE A 15 4.23 -3.90 -10.51
CA PHE A 15 4.83 -3.43 -9.26
C PHE A 15 4.30 -4.24 -8.06
N LEU A 16 2.97 -4.30 -7.89
CA LEU A 16 2.35 -4.99 -6.76
C LEU A 16 2.66 -6.49 -6.75
N LYS A 17 2.72 -7.14 -7.92
CA LYS A 17 3.14 -8.55 -8.03
C LYS A 17 4.57 -8.78 -7.55
N ASN A 18 5.47 -7.82 -7.80
CA ASN A 18 6.86 -7.94 -7.38
C ASN A 18 7.01 -7.63 -5.89
N VAL A 19 6.32 -6.60 -5.40
CA VAL A 19 6.36 -6.17 -3.99
C VAL A 19 5.68 -7.19 -3.06
N GLU A 20 4.65 -7.91 -3.52
CA GLU A 20 4.03 -9.01 -2.77
C GLU A 20 5.03 -10.10 -2.38
N LYS A 21 6.06 -10.33 -3.21
CA LYS A 21 7.11 -11.31 -2.92
C LYS A 21 8.13 -10.84 -1.90
N LEU A 22 8.21 -9.53 -1.67
CA LEU A 22 9.11 -8.91 -0.69
C LEU A 22 8.47 -8.87 0.69
N ALA A 23 7.15 -8.73 0.76
CA ALA A 23 6.41 -8.78 2.00
C ALA A 23 6.43 -10.20 2.57
N ASN A 24 6.83 -10.33 3.84
CA ASN A 24 6.86 -11.61 4.51
C ASN A 24 5.45 -12.04 4.98
N PRO A 25 5.26 -13.32 5.35
CA PRO A 25 3.96 -13.83 5.79
C PRO A 25 3.38 -13.19 7.05
N SER A 26 4.21 -12.52 7.85
CA SER A 26 3.79 -11.76 9.05
C SER A 26 3.26 -10.36 8.70
N GLY A 27 3.38 -9.93 7.43
CA GLY A 27 2.89 -8.63 6.97
C GLY A 27 3.86 -7.49 7.24
N TYR A 28 5.15 -7.72 7.03
CA TYR A 28 6.18 -6.69 7.06
C TYR A 28 7.17 -6.88 5.90
N PHE A 29 7.81 -5.82 5.45
CA PHE A 29 8.92 -5.93 4.50
C PHE A 29 10.23 -6.35 5.18
N ILE A 30 10.43 -6.00 6.45
CA ILE A 30 11.66 -6.26 7.20
C ILE A 30 11.31 -6.79 8.59
N GLY A 31 11.86 -7.95 8.96
CA GLY A 31 11.69 -8.52 10.29
C GLY A 31 10.23 -8.86 10.62
N ASP A 32 9.82 -8.61 11.85
CA ASP A 32 8.53 -8.97 12.42
C ASP A 32 7.77 -7.79 13.04
N SER A 33 8.22 -6.57 12.76
CA SER A 33 7.68 -5.34 13.31
C SER A 33 7.66 -4.22 12.29
N LEU A 34 6.85 -3.20 12.58
CA LEU A 34 6.64 -2.06 11.70
C LEU A 34 7.96 -1.31 11.45
N THR A 35 8.27 -1.10 10.17
CA THR A 35 9.39 -0.30 9.71
C THR A 35 8.93 0.72 8.66
N TRP A 36 9.78 1.70 8.35
CA TRP A 36 9.40 2.77 7.42
C TRP A 36 8.97 2.30 6.00
N PRO A 37 9.49 1.19 5.41
CA PRO A 37 9.02 0.72 4.11
C PRO A 37 7.56 0.26 4.11
N ASP A 38 7.05 -0.23 5.25
CA ASP A 38 5.65 -0.63 5.38
C ASP A 38 4.73 0.60 5.24
N ILE A 39 5.12 1.70 5.89
CA ILE A 39 4.42 2.99 5.85
C ILE A 39 4.49 3.61 4.45
N GLU A 40 5.68 3.57 3.83
CA GLU A 40 5.86 4.08 2.45
C GLU A 40 4.99 3.31 1.46
N PHE A 41 4.93 1.97 1.56
CA PHE A 41 4.07 1.17 0.70
C PHE A 41 2.58 1.51 0.88
N TYR A 42 2.13 1.69 2.12
CA TYR A 42 0.76 2.13 2.41
C TYR A 42 0.44 3.45 1.68
N TYR A 43 1.34 4.43 1.75
CA TYR A 43 1.16 5.72 1.07
C TYR A 43 1.17 5.59 -0.46
N VAL A 44 2.09 4.79 -1.03
CA VAL A 44 2.12 4.50 -2.47
C VAL A 44 0.81 3.87 -2.94
N LEU A 45 0.23 2.96 -2.15
CA LEU A 45 -1.03 2.32 -2.46
C LEU A 45 -2.20 3.30 -2.41
N GLU A 46 -2.23 4.20 -1.42
CA GLU A 46 -3.22 5.27 -1.31
C GLU A 46 -3.18 6.20 -2.53
N ALA A 47 -1.99 6.67 -2.90
CA ALA A 47 -1.79 7.51 -4.09
C ALA A 47 -2.22 6.79 -5.38
N ALA A 48 -1.89 5.50 -5.51
CA ALA A 48 -2.33 4.68 -6.63
C ALA A 48 -3.86 4.55 -6.69
N GLY A 49 -4.53 4.40 -5.55
CA GLY A 49 -6.00 4.39 -5.44
C GLY A 49 -6.65 5.69 -5.89
N GLY A 50 -6.02 6.84 -5.63
CA GLY A 50 -6.47 8.15 -6.12
C GLY A 50 -6.36 8.31 -7.64
N VAL A 51 -5.37 7.67 -8.28
CA VAL A 51 -5.17 7.71 -9.73
C VAL A 51 -6.03 6.68 -10.48
N CYS A 52 -6.10 5.47 -9.94
CA CYS A 52 -6.81 4.33 -10.51
C CYS A 52 -7.58 3.62 -9.37
N PRO A 53 -8.86 3.96 -9.12
CA PRO A 53 -9.65 3.30 -8.10
C PRO A 53 -9.82 1.79 -8.40
N GLY A 54 -9.72 0.95 -7.38
CA GLY A 54 -9.89 -0.49 -7.51
C GLY A 54 -9.37 -1.27 -6.30
N ASP A 55 -9.70 -2.56 -6.25
CA ASP A 55 -9.13 -3.49 -5.26
C ASP A 55 -7.75 -3.97 -5.72
N HIS A 56 -6.74 -3.17 -5.42
CA HIS A 56 -5.35 -3.44 -5.79
C HIS A 56 -4.72 -4.58 -4.99
N LEU A 57 -5.25 -4.90 -3.82
CA LEU A 57 -4.73 -5.95 -2.94
C LEU A 57 -5.37 -7.32 -3.17
N LYS A 58 -6.33 -7.41 -4.11
CA LYS A 58 -6.86 -8.68 -4.55
C LYS A 58 -5.74 -9.66 -4.90
N ASP A 59 -5.83 -10.85 -4.32
CA ASP A 59 -4.87 -11.96 -4.47
C ASP A 59 -3.44 -11.65 -3.97
N LYS A 60 -3.28 -10.69 -3.04
CA LYS A 60 -1.99 -10.27 -2.46
C LYS A 60 -2.01 -10.32 -0.92
N PRO A 61 -2.11 -11.53 -0.33
CA PRO A 61 -2.34 -11.69 1.10
C PRO A 61 -1.24 -11.08 1.98
N ASN A 62 0.02 -11.03 1.55
CA ASN A 62 1.09 -10.46 2.36
C ASN A 62 0.99 -8.93 2.38
N LEU A 63 0.76 -8.28 1.24
CA LEU A 63 0.54 -6.84 1.19
C LEU A 63 -0.75 -6.40 1.89
N THR A 64 -1.80 -7.22 1.85
CA THR A 64 -3.00 -6.99 2.68
C THR A 64 -2.64 -6.94 4.17
N LYS A 65 -1.77 -7.83 4.64
CA LYS A 65 -1.29 -7.81 6.03
C LYS A 65 -0.41 -6.59 6.31
N VAL A 66 0.50 -6.21 5.40
CA VAL A 66 1.31 -4.99 5.53
C VAL A 66 0.42 -3.78 5.75
N VAL A 67 -0.57 -3.56 4.88
CA VAL A 67 -1.52 -2.44 4.98
C VAL A 67 -2.31 -2.50 6.29
N THR A 68 -2.75 -3.70 6.68
CA THR A 68 -3.48 -3.89 7.95
C THR A 68 -2.61 -3.54 9.16
N ASN A 69 -1.37 -4.01 9.21
CA ASN A 69 -0.43 -3.73 10.31
C ASN A 69 -0.11 -2.24 10.42
N VAL A 70 0.04 -1.55 9.28
CA VAL A 70 0.24 -0.09 9.24
C VAL A 70 -0.99 0.64 9.78
N MET A 71 -2.18 0.33 9.27
CA MET A 71 -3.43 1.02 9.65
C MET A 71 -3.85 0.76 11.09
N THR A 72 -3.48 -0.39 11.66
CA THR A 72 -3.83 -0.76 13.05
C THR A 72 -2.79 -0.34 14.07
N ASN A 73 -1.63 0.19 13.64
CA ASN A 73 -0.67 0.78 14.56
C ASN A 73 -1.31 1.99 15.27
N PRO A 74 -1.35 2.06 16.62
CA PRO A 74 -2.09 3.11 17.32
C PRO A 74 -1.65 4.54 16.99
N GLY A 75 -0.36 4.76 16.77
CA GLY A 75 0.17 6.09 16.40
C GLY A 75 -0.23 6.50 15.00
N ILE A 76 -0.19 5.55 14.05
CA ILE A 76 -0.60 5.79 12.66
C ILE A 76 -2.11 5.94 12.57
N ALA A 77 -2.90 5.07 13.22
CA ALA A 77 -4.35 5.16 13.25
C ALA A 77 -4.81 6.55 13.74
N LYS A 78 -4.24 7.02 14.85
CA LYS A 78 -4.50 8.36 15.37
C LYS A 78 -4.12 9.45 14.34
N TRP A 79 -2.96 9.33 13.71
CA TRP A 79 -2.54 10.29 12.67
C TRP A 79 -3.48 10.27 11.45
N LEU A 80 -3.96 9.11 11.01
CA LEU A 80 -4.89 9.01 9.88
C LEU A 80 -6.24 9.68 10.17
N GLU A 81 -6.69 9.66 11.42
CA GLU A 81 -7.89 10.38 11.88
C GLU A 81 -7.68 11.91 11.93
N GLU A 82 -6.49 12.36 12.34
CA GLU A 82 -6.18 13.77 12.59
C GLU A 82 -5.59 14.51 11.38
N ARG A 83 -4.99 13.79 10.42
CA ARG A 83 -4.25 14.41 9.31
C ARG A 83 -5.18 15.22 8.39
N PRO A 84 -4.71 16.34 7.84
CA PRO A 84 -5.45 17.09 6.83
C PRO A 84 -5.82 16.21 5.64
N GLN A 85 -7.06 16.35 5.16
CA GLN A 85 -7.47 15.69 3.93
C GLN A 85 -6.93 16.48 2.74
N THR A 86 -5.94 15.90 2.06
CA THR A 86 -5.35 16.47 0.85
C THR A 86 -5.84 15.69 -0.38
N THR A 87 -5.83 16.34 -1.54
CA THR A 87 -6.15 15.68 -2.82
C THR A 87 -4.96 14.90 -3.39
N PHE A 88 -3.81 14.98 -2.73
CA PHE A 88 -2.55 14.31 -3.04
C PHE A 88 -1.84 13.94 -1.75
#